data_AF-A0A7H9B3J0-F1
#
_entry.id   AF-A0A7H9B3J0-F1
#
_cell.length_a   1.000
_cell.length_b   1.000
_cell.length_c   1.000
_cell.angle_alpha   90.00
_cell.angle_beta   90.00
_cell.angle_gamma   90.00
#
_symmetry.space_group_name_H-M   'P 1'
#
loop_
_entity.id
_entity.type
_entity.pdbx_description
1 polymer ?
#
loop_
_entity_poly.entity_id
_entity_poly.type
_entity_poly.pdbx_seq_one_letter_code
_entity_poly.pdbx_strand_id
1 'polypeptide(L)'
;MKFPAPIKCDKKIETVRFLTFNVNGIRTLFHYHPFSEMNHSLATVFDHLESDIITFQELKIDRASISKWGKTPGFSSFISIPLTKRGYSGVGCWVRNYPEEHPLHQPMQVLKAEEGITGILTIKVGKNNVKYRDDPSIGIGGYEALGISENDEKECIKLDSEGRCVMVELACNVVVISVYCPANSTLSYEGESFRLKFLTVLFKRIRNIDKMGKKIVLMGDINVCRDLCDNADSLENASIPLNSSMNGIELEQKYRELCEAFVLNPETPHRRLFNQLLHDSMISEIASDGILIDTTRLIQTRKRLKMYTVWNTLKNTRSVNYGSRIDFILIGLVLKDKIEAADILPQVMGSDHCPVFADLKLQSSGQNEKKLVIKLPKFEARYKYGLIHGNILEMFGKNGKSLSTKVATKKSSLSNKTPGVHKQLDLINSPTARPKDGDKSTTEIKDNLLITHKQKIFGETPLCKHGLKAISRTSKTAANPGKRFWVCKLPKGSSEDISASCGFFQWG
;
A
#
# COMPACT_ATOMS: atom_id res chain seq x y z
N MET A 1 14.37 20.66 -0.80
CA MET A 1 14.03 19.86 0.40
C MET A 1 14.79 18.55 0.30
N LYS A 2 15.50 18.13 1.35
CA LYS A 2 16.12 16.79 1.39
C LYS A 2 15.00 15.79 1.69
N PHE A 3 14.77 14.84 0.78
CA PHE A 3 13.81 13.76 1.00
C PHE A 3 14.22 12.94 2.24
N PRO A 4 13.27 12.37 2.99
CA PRO A 4 13.57 11.49 4.11
C PRO A 4 14.39 10.29 3.62
N ALA A 5 15.42 9.93 4.37
CA ALA A 5 16.30 8.82 4.02
C ALA A 5 15.47 7.56 3.73
N PRO A 6 15.76 6.82 2.65
CA PRO A 6 15.04 5.61 2.31
C PRO A 6 15.14 4.61 3.47
N ILE A 7 14.18 3.69 3.54
CA ILE A 7 14.22 2.56 4.48
C ILE A 7 15.35 1.64 4.00
N LYS A 8 16.58 1.97 4.41
CA LYS A 8 17.80 1.29 3.97
C LYS A 8 17.70 -0.21 4.23
N CYS A 9 17.59 -0.96 3.16
CA CYS A 9 18.11 -2.32 3.08
C CYS A 9 19.03 -2.32 1.85
N ASP A 10 20.21 -2.93 1.91
CA ASP A 10 21.15 -3.01 0.79
C ASP A 10 20.61 -3.95 -0.31
N LYS A 11 19.54 -3.49 -0.99
CA LYS A 11 18.85 -4.23 -2.04
C LYS A 11 19.72 -4.23 -3.30
N LYS A 12 20.04 -5.43 -3.79
CA LYS A 12 20.82 -5.62 -5.01
C LYS A 12 20.01 -5.24 -6.25
N ILE A 13 20.70 -4.87 -7.32
CA ILE A 13 20.09 -4.42 -8.58
C ILE A 13 19.23 -5.50 -9.28
N GLU A 14 19.54 -6.78 -9.04
CA GLU A 14 18.82 -7.95 -9.59
C GLU A 14 17.65 -8.43 -8.70
N THR A 15 17.39 -7.72 -7.61
CA THR A 15 16.43 -8.12 -6.59
C THR A 15 15.18 -7.26 -6.68
N VAL A 16 14.03 -7.92 -6.69
CA VAL A 16 12.72 -7.27 -6.74
C VAL A 16 12.15 -7.14 -5.34
N ARG A 17 11.81 -5.91 -4.93
CA ARG A 17 11.08 -5.66 -3.69
C ARG A 17 9.58 -5.68 -3.96
N PHE A 18 8.93 -6.68 -3.38
CA PHE A 18 7.49 -6.75 -3.21
C PHE A 18 7.12 -6.05 -1.91
N LEU A 19 6.13 -5.17 -1.93
CA LEU A 19 5.65 -4.48 -0.74
C LEU A 19 4.12 -4.39 -0.74
N THR A 20 3.50 -4.79 0.36
CA THR A 20 2.05 -4.64 0.57
C THR A 20 1.80 -3.64 1.71
N PHE A 21 0.78 -2.81 1.58
CA PHE A 21 0.39 -1.86 2.62
C PHE A 21 -1.11 -1.52 2.54
N ASN A 22 -1.88 -1.92 3.55
CA ASN A 22 -3.25 -1.40 3.71
C ASN A 22 -3.16 0.07 4.16
N VAL A 23 -3.50 0.99 3.26
CA VAL A 23 -3.31 2.44 3.49
C VAL A 23 -4.49 3.09 4.18
N ASN A 24 -5.60 2.36 4.40
CA ASN A 24 -6.81 2.88 5.03
C ASN A 24 -7.25 4.25 4.45
N GLY A 25 -7.28 4.32 3.13
CA GLY A 25 -7.53 5.51 2.34
C GLY A 25 -6.25 6.15 1.79
N ILE A 26 -6.04 6.06 0.48
CA ILE A 26 -4.81 6.58 -0.14
C ILE A 26 -4.59 8.10 0.06
N ARG A 27 -5.66 8.86 0.30
CA ARG A 27 -5.58 10.29 0.59
C ARG A 27 -5.02 10.56 1.98
N THR A 28 -5.40 9.76 2.98
CA THR A 28 -5.01 9.97 4.38
C THR A 28 -3.54 9.67 4.59
N LEU A 29 -2.94 8.78 3.79
CA LEU A 29 -1.52 8.49 3.77
C LEU A 29 -0.66 9.77 3.75
N PHE A 30 -1.03 10.74 2.90
CA PHE A 30 -0.31 12.01 2.73
C PHE A 30 -0.53 13.01 3.86
N HIS A 31 -1.27 12.66 4.92
CA HIS A 31 -1.35 13.48 6.14
C HIS A 31 -0.24 13.14 7.14
N TYR A 32 0.54 12.08 6.89
CA TYR A 32 1.56 11.58 7.81
C TYR A 32 2.95 11.79 7.24
N HIS A 33 3.90 12.16 8.09
CA HIS A 33 5.32 12.13 7.73
C HIS A 33 5.78 10.67 7.56
N PRO A 34 6.62 10.35 6.56
CA PRO A 34 7.25 11.28 5.61
C PRO A 34 6.40 11.65 4.38
N PHE A 35 5.29 10.95 4.15
CA PHE A 35 4.50 11.06 2.92
C PHE A 35 3.91 12.46 2.70
N SER A 36 3.62 13.21 3.77
CA SER A 36 3.14 14.59 3.69
C SER A 36 4.09 15.55 2.95
N GLU A 37 5.37 15.22 2.84
CA GLU A 37 6.37 16.03 2.13
C GLU A 37 6.56 15.60 0.66
N MET A 38 5.84 14.58 0.22
CA MET A 38 6.00 13.97 -1.11
C MET A 38 5.00 14.51 -2.15
N ASN A 39 4.34 15.65 -1.87
CA ASN A 39 3.45 16.35 -2.81
C ASN A 39 2.39 15.44 -3.47
N HIS A 40 1.84 14.47 -2.73
CA HIS A 40 0.89 13.48 -3.26
C HIS A 40 1.42 12.61 -4.41
N SER A 41 2.74 12.48 -4.56
CA SER A 41 3.40 11.66 -5.58
C SER A 41 3.55 10.21 -5.11
N LEU A 42 2.79 9.29 -5.71
CA LEU A 42 2.96 7.86 -5.45
C LEU A 42 4.33 7.34 -5.89
N ALA A 43 4.88 7.86 -7.00
CA ALA A 43 6.22 7.47 -7.45
C ALA A 43 7.28 7.77 -6.36
N THR A 44 7.19 8.95 -5.74
CA THR A 44 8.10 9.33 -4.65
C THR A 44 7.88 8.48 -3.39
N VAL A 45 6.64 8.10 -3.08
CA VAL A 45 6.34 7.14 -2.01
C VAL A 45 6.99 5.79 -2.29
N PHE A 46 6.86 5.30 -3.52
CA PHE A 46 7.37 3.98 -3.93
C PHE A 46 8.90 3.96 -3.96
N ASP A 47 9.53 5.06 -4.37
CA ASP A 47 10.99 5.22 -4.30
C ASP A 47 11.49 5.29 -2.86
N HIS A 48 10.79 6.00 -1.97
CA HIS A 48 11.14 6.05 -0.54
C HIS A 48 11.06 4.68 0.15
N LEU A 49 10.11 3.84 -0.28
CA LEU A 49 9.95 2.46 0.18
C LEU A 49 10.83 1.45 -0.58
N GLU A 50 11.54 1.91 -1.62
CA GLU A 50 12.36 1.12 -2.55
C GLU A 50 11.61 -0.06 -3.22
N SER A 51 10.30 0.10 -3.39
CA SER A 51 9.42 -0.95 -3.93
C SER A 51 9.45 -1.01 -5.45
N ASP A 52 9.41 -2.22 -6.01
CA ASP A 52 9.25 -2.43 -7.46
C ASP A 52 7.85 -2.90 -7.80
N ILE A 53 7.29 -3.76 -6.95
CA ILE A 53 5.92 -4.23 -7.04
C ILE A 53 5.27 -3.87 -5.74
N ILE A 54 4.29 -2.98 -5.80
CA ILE A 54 3.62 -2.47 -4.62
C ILE A 54 2.13 -2.64 -4.72
N THR A 55 1.54 -3.11 -3.63
CA THR A 55 0.09 -3.25 -3.49
C THR A 55 -0.42 -2.37 -2.36
N PHE A 56 -1.40 -1.52 -2.67
CA PHE A 56 -2.16 -0.80 -1.65
C PHE A 56 -3.59 -1.33 -1.58
N GLN A 57 -4.02 -1.66 -0.36
CA GLN A 57 -5.39 -2.02 -0.02
C GLN A 57 -6.14 -0.84 0.60
N GLU A 58 -7.47 -0.92 0.58
CA GLU A 58 -8.36 0.14 1.05
C GLU A 58 -8.04 1.51 0.45
N LEU A 59 -7.92 1.58 -0.87
CA LEU A 59 -7.69 2.86 -1.54
C LEU A 59 -8.75 3.91 -1.19
N LYS A 60 -10.01 3.48 -1.01
CA LYS A 60 -11.18 4.34 -0.70
C LYS A 60 -11.33 5.51 -1.69
N ILE A 61 -11.13 5.22 -2.96
CA ILE A 61 -11.25 6.19 -4.05
C ILE A 61 -12.46 5.89 -4.94
N ASP A 62 -12.83 6.88 -5.75
CA ASP A 62 -13.86 6.80 -6.76
C ASP A 62 -13.26 6.90 -8.17
N ARG A 63 -14.09 6.64 -9.20
CA ARG A 63 -13.65 6.69 -10.60
C ARG A 63 -13.09 8.05 -11.02
N ALA A 64 -13.63 9.14 -10.47
CA ALA A 64 -13.20 10.50 -10.78
C ALA A 64 -11.76 10.79 -10.32
N SER A 65 -11.33 10.17 -9.22
CA SER A 65 -9.98 10.36 -8.68
C SER A 65 -8.94 9.35 -9.16
N ILE A 66 -9.32 8.33 -9.93
CA ILE A 66 -8.37 7.36 -10.49
C ILE A 66 -7.32 8.02 -11.36
N SER A 67 -7.63 9.10 -12.08
CA SER A 67 -6.65 9.80 -12.91
C SER A 67 -5.41 10.27 -12.12
N LYS A 68 -5.59 10.62 -10.84
CA LYS A 68 -4.52 11.04 -9.93
C LYS A 68 -3.62 9.89 -9.49
N TRP A 69 -4.18 8.69 -9.30
CA TRP A 69 -3.48 7.55 -8.69
C TRP A 69 -3.05 6.47 -9.70
N GLY A 70 -3.76 6.37 -10.81
CA GLY A 70 -3.51 5.42 -11.89
C GLY A 70 -2.48 5.91 -12.92
N LYS A 71 -2.12 7.20 -12.93
CA LYS A 71 -1.01 7.73 -13.73
C LYS A 71 0.21 7.94 -12.83
N THR A 72 0.90 6.86 -12.50
CA THR A 72 2.12 6.93 -11.69
C THR A 72 3.36 6.88 -12.59
N PRO A 73 4.14 7.98 -12.70
CA PRO A 73 5.33 8.00 -13.55
C PRO A 73 6.31 6.88 -13.19
N GLY A 74 6.83 6.18 -14.19
CA GLY A 74 7.75 5.05 -13.99
C GLY A 74 7.07 3.73 -13.58
N PHE A 75 5.74 3.67 -13.50
CA PHE A 75 5.01 2.46 -13.12
C PHE A 75 3.86 2.14 -14.07
N SER A 76 3.62 0.86 -14.29
CA SER A 76 2.38 0.32 -14.83
C SER A 76 1.39 0.11 -13.69
N SER A 77 0.17 0.66 -13.80
CA SER A 77 -0.78 0.74 -12.68
C SER A 77 -2.05 -0.07 -12.95
N PHE A 78 -2.41 -0.97 -12.05
CA PHE A 78 -3.60 -1.83 -12.14
C PHE A 78 -4.48 -1.60 -10.91
N ILE A 79 -5.67 -1.06 -11.11
CA ILE A 79 -6.55 -0.63 -10.02
C ILE A 79 -7.93 -1.25 -10.19
N SER A 80 -8.42 -1.88 -9.13
CA SER A 80 -9.81 -2.30 -8.99
C SER A 80 -10.48 -1.50 -7.87
N ILE A 81 -11.66 -0.97 -8.14
CA ILE A 81 -12.49 -0.22 -7.18
C ILE A 81 -13.89 -0.82 -7.15
N PRO A 82 -14.65 -0.69 -6.05
CA PRO A 82 -16.01 -1.23 -6.01
C PRO A 82 -16.90 -0.62 -7.09
N LEU A 83 -17.79 -1.44 -7.63
CA LEU A 83 -18.77 -1.01 -8.64
C LEU A 83 -19.96 -0.30 -8.01
N THR A 84 -20.35 -0.69 -6.79
CA THR A 84 -21.59 -0.23 -6.14
C THR A 84 -21.36 0.79 -5.03
N LYS A 85 -20.34 0.58 -4.19
CA LYS A 85 -20.08 1.41 -3.00
C LYS A 85 -18.90 2.36 -3.20
N ARG A 86 -19.18 3.65 -3.35
CA ARG A 86 -18.14 4.69 -3.52
C ARG A 86 -17.30 4.86 -2.26
N GLY A 87 -15.99 5.09 -2.41
CA GLY A 87 -15.09 5.37 -1.28
C GLY A 87 -14.90 4.20 -0.32
N TYR A 88 -15.20 2.98 -0.77
CA TYR A 88 -15.05 1.74 -0.01
C TYR A 88 -13.96 0.86 -0.65
N SER A 89 -13.30 0.01 0.14
CA SER A 89 -12.36 -1.01 -0.35
C SER A 89 -11.37 -0.41 -1.39
N GLY A 90 -11.14 -1.11 -2.49
CA GLY A 90 -10.27 -0.74 -3.58
C GLY A 90 -8.86 -1.27 -3.37
N VAL A 91 -8.32 -1.90 -4.41
CA VAL A 91 -6.97 -2.47 -4.43
C VAL A 91 -6.24 -1.93 -5.66
N GLY A 92 -5.00 -1.50 -5.46
CA GLY A 92 -4.09 -1.10 -6.53
C GLY A 92 -2.82 -1.93 -6.48
N CYS A 93 -2.31 -2.30 -7.65
CA CYS A 93 -1.01 -2.91 -7.85
C CYS A 93 -0.22 -2.07 -8.85
N TRP A 94 1.00 -1.69 -8.50
CA TRP A 94 1.90 -0.94 -9.36
C TRP A 94 3.18 -1.74 -9.60
N VAL A 95 3.57 -1.84 -10.87
CA VAL A 95 4.77 -2.57 -11.32
C VAL A 95 5.73 -1.57 -11.93
N ARG A 96 6.96 -1.49 -11.42
CA ARG A 96 7.99 -0.56 -11.89
C ARG A 96 8.40 -0.89 -13.33
N ASN A 97 8.46 0.16 -14.15
CA ASN A 97 8.94 0.08 -15.52
C ASN A 97 10.44 0.36 -15.53
N TYR A 98 11.23 -0.67 -15.79
CA TYR A 98 12.67 -0.57 -15.93
C TYR A 98 13.08 -0.25 -17.37
N PRO A 99 14.17 0.51 -17.60
CA PRO A 99 14.69 0.76 -18.94
C PRO A 99 15.34 -0.51 -19.53
N GLU A 100 15.50 -0.60 -20.86
CA GLU A 100 15.90 -1.84 -21.57
C GLU A 100 17.23 -2.43 -21.06
N GLU A 101 18.15 -1.58 -20.63
CA GLU A 101 19.48 -1.93 -20.12
C GLU A 101 19.48 -2.51 -18.69
N HIS A 102 18.37 -2.39 -17.96
CA HIS A 102 18.31 -2.83 -16.57
C HIS A 102 18.07 -4.35 -16.49
N PRO A 103 18.76 -5.10 -15.60
CA PRO A 103 18.60 -6.57 -15.51
C PRO A 103 17.16 -7.02 -15.20
N LEU A 104 16.40 -6.19 -14.48
CA LEU A 104 14.99 -6.44 -14.19
C LEU A 104 14.02 -6.07 -15.33
N HIS A 105 14.48 -5.50 -16.44
CA HIS A 105 13.60 -5.08 -17.54
C HIS A 105 12.72 -6.21 -18.04
N GLN A 106 13.34 -7.30 -18.51
CA GLN A 106 12.62 -8.44 -19.06
C GLN A 106 11.73 -9.16 -18.03
N PRO A 107 12.22 -9.58 -16.84
CA PRO A 107 11.37 -10.32 -15.91
C PRO A 107 10.19 -9.51 -15.35
N MET A 108 10.28 -8.17 -15.32
CA MET A 108 9.23 -7.28 -14.80
C MET A 108 8.19 -6.85 -15.85
N GLN A 109 8.35 -7.24 -17.12
CA GLN A 109 7.35 -6.94 -18.14
C GLN A 109 6.02 -7.62 -17.80
N VAL A 110 4.93 -6.84 -17.83
CA VAL A 110 3.58 -7.34 -17.55
C VAL A 110 2.98 -7.95 -18.82
N LEU A 111 2.66 -9.24 -18.77
CA LEU A 111 2.02 -9.98 -19.86
C LEU A 111 0.50 -9.87 -19.82
N LYS A 112 -0.09 -10.12 -18.66
CA LYS A 112 -1.53 -10.12 -18.44
C LYS A 112 -1.86 -9.48 -17.11
N ALA A 113 -3.05 -8.92 -17.01
CA ALA A 113 -3.57 -8.43 -15.75
C ALA A 113 -5.10 -8.48 -15.77
N GLU A 114 -5.68 -8.88 -14.63
CA GLU A 114 -7.13 -8.98 -14.46
C GLU A 114 -7.57 -8.53 -13.06
N GLU A 115 -8.86 -8.27 -12.91
CA GLU A 115 -9.49 -7.95 -11.63
C GLU A 115 -10.48 -9.03 -11.21
N GLY A 116 -10.61 -9.20 -9.89
CA GLY A 116 -11.42 -10.25 -9.31
C GLY A 116 -10.68 -11.57 -9.15
N ILE A 117 -11.38 -12.57 -8.62
CA ILE A 117 -10.90 -13.94 -8.37
C ILE A 117 -11.63 -14.96 -9.24
N THR A 118 -12.75 -14.59 -9.86
CA THR A 118 -13.56 -15.50 -10.66
C THR A 118 -13.36 -15.30 -12.16
N GLY A 119 -12.84 -14.17 -12.61
CA GLY A 119 -12.71 -13.83 -14.04
C GLY A 119 -14.02 -13.49 -14.76
N ILE A 120 -15.13 -13.34 -14.03
CA ILE A 120 -16.43 -12.99 -14.61
C ILE A 120 -16.51 -11.53 -15.06
N LEU A 121 -15.67 -10.66 -14.48
CA LEU A 121 -15.62 -9.25 -14.83
C LEU A 121 -15.16 -9.07 -16.27
N THR A 122 -15.65 -8.01 -16.91
CA THR A 122 -15.41 -7.74 -18.32
C THR A 122 -14.40 -6.63 -18.52
N ILE A 123 -13.63 -6.74 -19.60
CA ILE A 123 -12.74 -5.70 -20.10
C ILE A 123 -13.09 -5.34 -21.54
N LYS A 124 -12.94 -4.06 -21.88
CA LYS A 124 -13.24 -3.56 -23.23
C LYS A 124 -12.10 -3.89 -24.19
N VAL A 125 -12.40 -4.68 -25.23
CA VAL A 125 -11.49 -5.02 -26.33
C VAL A 125 -12.11 -4.58 -27.65
N GLY A 126 -11.57 -3.50 -28.22
CA GLY A 126 -12.17 -2.86 -29.38
C GLY A 126 -13.57 -2.33 -29.06
N LYS A 127 -14.59 -2.87 -29.72
CA LYS A 127 -16.01 -2.54 -29.49
C LYS A 127 -16.72 -3.51 -28.54
N ASN A 128 -16.08 -4.63 -28.18
CA ASN A 128 -16.70 -5.70 -27.40
C ASN A 128 -16.26 -5.64 -25.93
N ASN A 129 -17.09 -6.17 -25.05
CA ASN A 129 -16.74 -6.47 -23.67
C ASN A 129 -16.52 -7.98 -23.56
N VAL A 130 -15.35 -8.38 -23.07
CA VAL A 130 -14.94 -9.80 -22.97
C VAL A 130 -14.70 -10.10 -21.50
N LYS A 131 -15.25 -11.22 -20.99
CA LYS A 131 -14.95 -11.70 -19.63
C LYS A 131 -13.52 -12.24 -19.60
N TYR A 132 -12.79 -12.02 -18.52
CA TYR A 132 -11.41 -12.53 -18.42
C TYR A 132 -11.34 -14.05 -18.61
N ARG A 133 -12.31 -14.78 -18.05
CA ARG A 133 -12.35 -16.25 -18.14
C ARG A 133 -12.65 -16.81 -19.53
N ASP A 134 -13.21 -16.00 -20.44
CA ASP A 134 -13.65 -16.48 -21.76
C ASP A 134 -12.55 -16.38 -22.83
N ASP A 135 -11.49 -15.60 -22.57
CA ASP A 135 -10.42 -15.37 -23.54
C ASP A 135 -9.03 -15.62 -22.92
N PRO A 136 -8.38 -16.75 -23.25
CA PRO A 136 -7.05 -17.10 -22.77
C PRO A 136 -5.95 -16.13 -23.17
N SER A 137 -6.17 -15.24 -24.15
CA SER A 137 -5.21 -14.19 -24.50
C SER A 137 -5.25 -13.00 -23.53
N ILE A 138 -6.35 -12.85 -22.80
CA ILE A 138 -6.59 -11.77 -21.84
C ILE A 138 -6.46 -12.28 -20.40
N GLY A 139 -7.18 -13.35 -20.08
CA GLY A 139 -7.25 -13.91 -18.73
C GLY A 139 -6.00 -14.68 -18.32
N ILE A 140 -5.72 -14.68 -17.02
CA ILE A 140 -4.59 -15.40 -16.43
C ILE A 140 -4.85 -16.92 -16.37
N GLY A 141 -6.11 -17.37 -16.27
CA GLY A 141 -6.48 -18.80 -16.20
C GLY A 141 -6.62 -19.35 -14.77
N GLY A 142 -7.07 -20.60 -14.65
CA GLY A 142 -7.31 -21.29 -13.37
C GLY A 142 -8.74 -21.18 -12.84
N TYR A 143 -9.72 -20.89 -13.70
CA TYR A 143 -11.12 -20.60 -13.32
C TYR A 143 -11.95 -21.85 -13.01
N GLU A 144 -11.39 -23.04 -13.17
CA GLU A 144 -12.12 -24.31 -13.14
C GLU A 144 -12.44 -24.73 -11.70
N ALA A 145 -13.66 -25.22 -11.47
CA ALA A 145 -14.06 -25.86 -10.22
C ALA A 145 -13.82 -25.02 -8.95
N LEU A 146 -14.05 -23.71 -9.03
CA LEU A 146 -13.86 -22.77 -7.91
C LEU A 146 -14.81 -22.98 -6.72
N GLY A 147 -15.76 -23.92 -6.81
CA GLY A 147 -16.74 -24.21 -5.76
C GLY A 147 -17.86 -23.18 -5.65
N ILE A 148 -17.99 -22.32 -6.65
CA ILE A 148 -19.22 -21.59 -6.97
C ILE A 148 -19.81 -22.30 -8.17
N SER A 149 -21.14 -22.41 -8.25
CA SER A 149 -21.79 -22.87 -9.48
C SER A 149 -21.33 -21.96 -10.62
N GLU A 150 -20.66 -22.50 -11.64
CA GLU A 150 -20.18 -21.71 -12.79
C GLU A 150 -21.35 -21.03 -13.54
N ASN A 151 -22.56 -21.57 -13.35
CA ASN A 151 -23.82 -21.02 -13.86
C ASN A 151 -24.41 -19.91 -12.98
N ASP A 152 -23.90 -19.67 -11.76
CA ASP A 152 -24.29 -18.56 -10.90
C ASP A 152 -23.39 -17.33 -11.12
N GLU A 153 -23.59 -16.71 -12.28
CA GLU A 153 -22.91 -15.47 -12.66
C GLU A 153 -23.18 -14.34 -11.66
N LYS A 154 -24.35 -14.30 -11.03
CA LYS A 154 -24.71 -13.26 -10.06
C LYS A 154 -23.84 -13.37 -8.81
N GLU A 155 -23.61 -14.58 -8.30
CA GLU A 155 -22.75 -14.82 -7.16
C GLU A 155 -21.28 -14.48 -7.48
N CYS A 156 -20.79 -14.86 -8.67
CA CYS A 156 -19.44 -14.48 -9.12
C CYS A 156 -19.27 -12.96 -9.19
N ILE A 157 -20.24 -12.24 -9.76
CA ILE A 157 -20.23 -10.78 -9.84
C ILE A 157 -20.26 -10.18 -8.43
N LYS A 158 -21.07 -10.72 -7.52
CA LYS A 158 -21.13 -10.23 -6.13
C LYS A 158 -19.76 -10.28 -5.46
N LEU A 159 -19.02 -11.39 -5.60
CA LEU A 159 -17.68 -11.55 -5.03
C LEU A 159 -16.65 -10.57 -5.63
N ASP A 160 -16.66 -10.40 -6.95
CA ASP A 160 -15.65 -9.60 -7.65
C ASP A 160 -15.96 -8.10 -7.67
N SER A 161 -17.22 -7.70 -7.49
CA SER A 161 -17.68 -6.30 -7.62
C SER A 161 -17.21 -5.34 -6.51
N GLU A 162 -16.60 -5.86 -5.43
CA GLU A 162 -16.12 -5.05 -4.30
C GLU A 162 -14.68 -4.53 -4.47
N GLY A 163 -14.05 -4.77 -5.62
CA GLY A 163 -12.72 -4.25 -5.94
C GLY A 163 -11.63 -4.73 -4.99
N ARG A 164 -11.64 -6.03 -4.66
CA ARG A 164 -10.81 -6.66 -3.62
C ARG A 164 -9.61 -7.42 -4.14
N CYS A 165 -9.49 -7.60 -5.45
CA CYS A 165 -8.43 -8.41 -6.04
C CYS A 165 -7.96 -7.83 -7.37
N VAL A 166 -6.64 -7.76 -7.52
CA VAL A 166 -5.93 -7.46 -8.77
C VAL A 166 -4.89 -8.56 -8.96
N MET A 167 -4.85 -9.16 -10.15
CA MET A 167 -3.83 -10.15 -10.49
C MET A 167 -2.99 -9.65 -11.68
N VAL A 168 -1.68 -9.83 -11.61
CA VAL A 168 -0.72 -9.41 -12.65
C VAL A 168 0.24 -10.55 -12.95
N GLU A 169 0.31 -10.97 -14.21
CA GLU A 169 1.24 -11.97 -14.71
C GLU A 169 2.45 -11.29 -15.35
N LEU A 170 3.64 -11.62 -14.87
CA LEU A 170 4.93 -11.11 -15.34
C LEU A 170 5.59 -12.09 -16.33
N ALA A 171 6.49 -11.58 -17.17
CA ALA A 171 7.22 -12.36 -18.16
C ALA A 171 8.12 -13.46 -17.56
N CYS A 172 8.53 -13.33 -16.29
CA CYS A 172 9.25 -14.37 -15.54
C CYS A 172 8.34 -15.51 -15.01
N ASN A 173 7.09 -15.56 -15.48
CA ASN A 173 6.05 -16.53 -15.10
C ASN A 173 5.62 -16.41 -13.62
N VAL A 174 5.79 -15.21 -13.04
CA VAL A 174 5.29 -14.88 -11.70
C VAL A 174 3.90 -14.25 -11.84
N VAL A 175 2.94 -14.74 -11.06
CA VAL A 175 1.62 -14.12 -10.89
C VAL A 175 1.55 -13.46 -9.53
N VAL A 176 1.45 -12.14 -9.54
CA VAL A 176 1.26 -11.31 -8.35
C VAL A 176 -0.24 -11.17 -8.10
N ILE A 177 -0.69 -11.64 -6.94
CA ILE A 177 -2.08 -11.66 -6.52
C ILE A 177 -2.22 -10.66 -5.37
N SER A 178 -2.74 -9.49 -5.70
CA SER A 178 -2.93 -8.35 -4.79
C SER A 178 -4.33 -8.37 -4.20
N VAL A 179 -4.46 -8.54 -2.88
CA VAL A 179 -5.78 -8.77 -2.25
C VAL A 179 -6.08 -7.86 -1.06
N TYR A 180 -7.38 -7.60 -0.87
CA TYR A 180 -7.99 -7.08 0.35
C TYR A 180 -9.17 -7.98 0.72
N CYS A 181 -8.88 -9.03 1.48
CA CYS A 181 -9.87 -10.03 1.86
C CYS A 181 -10.97 -9.42 2.75
N PRO A 182 -12.22 -9.87 2.65
CA PRO A 182 -13.31 -9.35 3.49
C PRO A 182 -13.05 -9.61 4.98
N ALA A 183 -13.22 -8.58 5.80
CA ALA A 183 -13.37 -8.71 7.24
C ALA A 183 -14.86 -8.87 7.62
N ASN A 184 -15.15 -9.55 8.73
CA ASN A 184 -16.50 -9.63 9.30
C ASN A 184 -16.64 -8.74 10.55
N SER A 185 -16.36 -7.45 10.40
CA SER A 185 -16.33 -6.50 11.54
C SER A 185 -17.69 -6.30 12.22
N THR A 186 -18.80 -6.59 11.52
CA THR A 186 -20.16 -6.52 12.06
C THR A 186 -20.63 -7.81 12.72
N LEU A 187 -19.80 -8.87 12.68
CA LEU A 187 -20.11 -10.20 13.23
C LEU A 187 -21.46 -10.75 12.72
N SER A 188 -21.74 -10.57 11.43
CA SER A 188 -22.96 -11.08 10.80
C SER A 188 -22.73 -12.42 10.11
N TYR A 189 -23.80 -13.21 10.00
CA TYR A 189 -23.77 -14.48 9.29
C TYR A 189 -23.48 -14.27 7.78
N GLU A 190 -24.09 -13.26 7.16
CA GLU A 190 -23.87 -12.94 5.75
C GLU A 190 -22.42 -12.48 5.50
N GLY A 191 -21.85 -11.70 6.42
CA GLY A 191 -20.46 -11.27 6.38
C GLY A 191 -19.50 -12.45 6.47
N GLU A 192 -19.77 -13.39 7.38
CA GLU A 192 -18.97 -14.61 7.51
C GLU A 192 -19.06 -15.48 6.27
N SER A 193 -20.29 -15.71 5.77
CA SER A 193 -20.54 -16.48 4.56
C SER A 193 -19.80 -15.88 3.36
N PHE A 194 -19.87 -14.56 3.19
CA PHE A 194 -19.16 -13.85 2.12
C PHE A 194 -17.64 -13.98 2.27
N ARG A 195 -17.09 -13.81 3.47
CA ARG A 195 -15.66 -13.98 3.76
C ARG A 195 -15.18 -15.38 3.41
N LEU A 196 -15.86 -16.42 3.90
CA LEU A 196 -15.47 -17.81 3.66
C LEU A 196 -15.57 -18.20 2.19
N LYS A 197 -16.61 -17.74 1.48
CA LYS A 197 -16.74 -17.93 0.03
C LYS A 197 -15.59 -17.26 -0.72
N PHE A 198 -15.29 -16.00 -0.40
CA PHE A 198 -14.19 -15.26 -1.02
C PHE A 198 -12.84 -15.98 -0.83
N LEU A 199 -12.51 -16.36 0.42
CA LEU A 199 -11.26 -17.07 0.72
C LEU A 199 -11.19 -18.43 0.02
N THR A 200 -12.28 -19.20 0.02
CA THR A 200 -12.33 -20.51 -0.64
C THR A 200 -12.04 -20.39 -2.12
N VAL A 201 -12.68 -19.43 -2.79
CA VAL A 201 -12.53 -19.20 -4.23
C VAL A 201 -11.13 -18.68 -4.55
N LEU A 202 -10.62 -17.72 -3.77
CA LEU A 202 -9.26 -17.20 -3.91
C LEU A 202 -8.23 -18.33 -3.78
N PHE A 203 -8.32 -19.16 -2.74
CA PHE A 203 -7.33 -20.20 -2.47
C PHE A 203 -7.39 -21.34 -3.49
N LYS A 204 -8.59 -21.73 -3.94
CA LYS A 204 -8.73 -22.65 -5.08
C LYS A 204 -8.14 -22.06 -6.35
N ARG A 205 -8.40 -20.78 -6.62
CA ARG A 205 -7.86 -20.09 -7.78
C ARG A 205 -6.33 -20.08 -7.77
N ILE A 206 -5.73 -19.79 -6.61
CA ILE A 206 -4.28 -19.87 -6.41
C ILE A 206 -3.74 -21.27 -6.70
N ARG A 207 -4.38 -22.32 -6.16
CA ARG A 207 -3.99 -23.71 -6.42
C ARG A 207 -4.08 -24.07 -7.90
N ASN A 208 -5.09 -23.60 -8.62
CA ASN A 208 -5.22 -23.84 -10.05
C ASN A 208 -4.11 -23.14 -10.84
N ILE A 209 -3.80 -21.88 -10.51
CA ILE A 209 -2.72 -21.12 -11.14
C ILE A 209 -1.35 -21.78 -10.90
N ASP A 210 -1.11 -22.29 -9.68
CA ASP A 210 0.09 -23.06 -9.34
C ASP A 210 0.19 -24.36 -10.16
N LYS A 211 -0.91 -25.11 -10.29
CA LYS A 211 -1.01 -26.32 -11.15
C LYS A 211 -0.74 -26.04 -12.63
N MET A 212 -1.00 -24.82 -13.11
CA MET A 212 -0.63 -24.39 -14.46
C MET A 212 0.89 -24.16 -14.62
N GLY A 213 1.68 -24.34 -13.57
CA GLY A 213 3.12 -24.15 -13.55
C GLY A 213 3.55 -22.69 -13.37
N LYS A 214 2.65 -21.80 -12.96
CA LYS A 214 2.96 -20.39 -12.68
C LYS A 214 3.48 -20.22 -11.26
N LYS A 215 4.41 -19.29 -11.06
CA LYS A 215 5.00 -18.99 -9.75
C LYS A 215 4.11 -17.98 -9.02
N ILE A 216 3.69 -18.29 -7.80
CA ILE A 216 2.73 -17.44 -7.08
C ILE A 216 3.44 -16.45 -6.15
N VAL A 217 2.97 -15.21 -6.14
CA VAL A 217 3.17 -14.24 -5.05
C VAL A 217 1.80 -13.69 -4.63
N LEU A 218 1.26 -14.17 -3.52
CA LEU A 218 0.05 -13.63 -2.89
C LEU A 218 0.46 -12.56 -1.89
N MET A 219 -0.07 -11.34 -2.04
CA MET A 219 0.25 -10.25 -1.12
C MET A 219 -0.95 -9.37 -0.83
N GLY A 220 -1.10 -8.98 0.43
CA GLY A 220 -2.22 -8.17 0.85
C GLY A 220 -2.62 -8.31 2.30
N ASP A 221 -3.71 -7.63 2.62
CA ASP A 221 -4.45 -7.81 3.86
C ASP A 221 -5.38 -9.01 3.69
N ILE A 222 -5.02 -10.12 4.35
CA ILE A 222 -5.77 -11.37 4.31
C ILE A 222 -6.94 -11.34 5.30
N ASN A 223 -6.95 -10.39 6.25
CA ASN A 223 -7.94 -10.31 7.33
C ASN A 223 -8.08 -11.62 8.14
N VAL A 224 -7.00 -12.40 8.22
CA VAL A 224 -6.89 -13.64 8.99
C VAL A 224 -5.58 -13.64 9.75
N CYS A 225 -5.66 -13.83 11.07
CA CYS A 225 -4.48 -14.10 11.88
C CYS A 225 -4.08 -15.57 11.72
N ARG A 226 -2.82 -15.81 11.34
CA ARG A 226 -2.31 -17.15 11.03
C ARG A 226 -2.19 -18.03 12.27
N ASP A 227 -1.39 -17.58 13.24
CA ASP A 227 -0.98 -18.34 14.43
C ASP A 227 -1.38 -17.59 15.72
N LEU A 228 -1.38 -18.29 16.86
CA LEU A 228 -1.69 -17.67 18.16
C LEU A 228 -0.70 -16.54 18.50
N CYS A 229 0.58 -16.72 18.19
CA CYS A 229 1.63 -15.74 18.44
C CYS A 229 1.49 -14.43 17.63
N ASP A 230 0.62 -14.43 16.62
CA ASP A 230 0.33 -13.31 15.73
C ASP A 230 -0.84 -12.43 16.22
N ASN A 231 -1.45 -12.71 17.38
CA ASN A 231 -2.54 -11.93 17.94
C ASN A 231 -2.36 -11.65 19.44
N ALA A 232 -2.16 -10.38 19.81
CA ALA A 232 -1.96 -9.99 21.21
C ALA A 232 -3.16 -10.33 22.11
N ASP A 233 -4.38 -10.08 21.62
CA ASP A 233 -5.62 -10.29 22.37
C ASP A 233 -5.84 -11.77 22.71
N SER A 234 -5.55 -12.67 21.77
CA SER A 234 -5.69 -14.11 21.99
C SER A 234 -4.62 -14.66 22.92
N LEU A 235 -3.41 -14.10 22.92
CA LEU A 235 -2.38 -14.44 23.89
C LEU A 235 -2.78 -14.03 25.31
N GLU A 236 -3.36 -12.84 25.47
CA GLU A 236 -3.87 -12.34 26.74
C GLU A 236 -5.07 -13.18 27.23
N ASN A 237 -6.05 -13.44 26.37
CA ASN A 237 -7.22 -14.28 26.70
C ASN A 237 -6.83 -15.72 27.06
N ALA A 238 -5.76 -16.25 26.45
CA ALA A 238 -5.19 -17.55 26.80
C ALA A 238 -4.36 -17.52 28.09
N SER A 239 -4.23 -16.36 28.76
CA SER A 239 -3.44 -16.17 29.97
C SER A 239 -1.99 -16.63 29.83
N ILE A 240 -1.38 -16.44 28.65
CA ILE A 240 0.01 -16.85 28.39
C ILE A 240 0.96 -15.75 28.91
N PRO A 241 1.77 -16.01 29.96
CA PRO A 241 2.70 -15.02 30.49
C PRO A 241 3.92 -14.87 29.57
N LEU A 242 3.89 -13.84 28.72
CA LEU A 242 5.04 -13.46 27.91
C LEU A 242 6.09 -12.77 28.80
N ASN A 243 7.03 -13.53 29.33
CA ASN A 243 8.22 -12.95 29.95
C ASN A 243 9.21 -12.43 28.88
N SER A 244 10.15 -11.57 29.28
CA SER A 244 11.10 -10.94 28.36
C SER A 244 12.04 -11.90 27.64
N SER A 245 12.23 -13.12 28.17
CA SER A 245 13.09 -14.17 27.60
C SER A 245 12.37 -15.12 26.64
N MET A 246 11.03 -15.19 26.68
CA MET A 246 10.27 -16.16 25.90
C MET A 246 10.28 -15.79 24.41
N ASN A 247 10.67 -16.74 23.57
CA ASN A 247 10.59 -16.62 22.13
C ASN A 247 9.41 -17.43 21.57
N GLY A 248 9.09 -17.25 20.28
CA GLY A 248 7.92 -17.88 19.68
C GLY A 248 8.01 -19.40 19.54
N ILE A 249 9.22 -19.97 19.41
CA ILE A 249 9.41 -21.43 19.39
C ILE A 249 9.07 -22.02 20.76
N GLU A 250 9.57 -21.40 21.82
CA GLU A 250 9.27 -21.82 23.20
C GLU A 250 7.78 -21.70 23.51
N LEU A 251 7.13 -20.63 23.04
CA LEU A 251 5.69 -20.45 23.19
C LEU A 251 4.92 -21.59 22.51
N GLU A 252 5.24 -21.89 21.24
CA GLU A 252 4.57 -22.93 20.47
C GLU A 252 4.81 -24.33 21.05
N GLN A 253 6.00 -24.59 21.59
CA GLN A 253 6.31 -25.87 22.24
C GLN A 253 5.61 -26.02 23.58
N LYS A 254 5.63 -24.98 24.42
CA LYS A 254 5.05 -25.01 25.76
C LYS A 254 3.52 -24.97 25.76
N TYR A 255 2.93 -24.24 24.82
CA TYR A 255 1.49 -24.02 24.71
C TYR A 255 0.91 -24.61 23.42
N ARG A 256 1.44 -25.77 23.01
CA ARG A 256 1.11 -26.40 21.72
C ARG A 256 -0.39 -26.61 21.54
N GLU A 257 -1.06 -27.18 22.53
CA GLU A 257 -2.51 -27.43 22.49
C GLU A 257 -3.31 -26.15 22.27
N LEU A 258 -2.96 -25.05 22.94
CA LEU A 258 -3.61 -23.75 22.76
C LEU A 258 -3.36 -23.16 21.37
N CYS A 259 -2.15 -23.33 20.85
CA CYS A 259 -1.80 -22.87 19.51
C CYS A 259 -2.57 -23.66 18.44
N GLU A 260 -2.66 -24.98 18.58
CA GLU A 260 -3.43 -25.83 17.66
C GLU A 260 -4.93 -25.53 17.75
N ALA A 261 -5.47 -25.39 18.96
CA ALA A 261 -6.85 -25.00 19.20
C ALA A 261 -7.17 -23.62 18.58
N PHE A 262 -6.25 -22.65 18.63
CA PHE A 262 -6.42 -21.34 18.01
C PHE A 262 -6.62 -21.44 16.49
N VAL A 263 -5.86 -22.31 15.83
CA VAL A 263 -5.93 -22.52 14.37
C VAL A 263 -7.17 -23.34 13.98
N LEU A 264 -7.49 -24.37 14.77
CA LEU A 264 -8.58 -25.31 14.47
C LEU A 264 -9.95 -24.89 15.01
N ASN A 265 -10.03 -23.76 15.73
CA ASN A 265 -11.26 -23.28 16.35
C ASN A 265 -12.42 -23.23 15.33
N PRO A 266 -13.53 -23.97 15.57
CA PRO A 266 -14.66 -24.05 14.65
C PRO A 266 -15.40 -22.73 14.45
N GLU A 267 -15.32 -21.79 15.41
CA GLU A 267 -15.91 -20.46 15.32
C GLU A 267 -15.10 -19.51 14.41
N THR A 268 -13.86 -19.87 14.09
CA THR A 268 -13.00 -19.11 13.17
C THR A 268 -12.47 -19.99 12.04
N PRO A 269 -13.36 -20.57 11.20
CA PRO A 269 -12.98 -21.58 10.21
C PRO A 269 -12.05 -21.04 9.11
N HIS A 270 -12.04 -19.72 8.91
CA HIS A 270 -11.12 -19.02 8.01
C HIS A 270 -9.64 -19.20 8.39
N ARG A 271 -9.30 -19.39 9.68
CA ARG A 271 -7.92 -19.64 10.13
C ARG A 271 -7.40 -21.00 9.67
N ARG A 272 -8.22 -22.05 9.84
CA ARG A 272 -7.92 -23.39 9.34
C ARG A 272 -7.78 -23.38 7.81
N LEU A 273 -8.73 -22.74 7.12
CA LEU A 273 -8.71 -22.60 5.66
C LEU A 273 -7.43 -21.90 5.17
N PHE A 274 -6.98 -20.86 5.87
CA PHE A 274 -5.73 -20.17 5.55
C PHE A 274 -4.50 -21.05 5.80
N ASN A 275 -4.42 -21.73 6.95
CA ASN A 275 -3.31 -22.62 7.26
C ASN A 275 -3.22 -23.82 6.30
N GLN A 276 -4.33 -24.29 5.72
CA GLN A 276 -4.33 -25.32 4.67
C GLN A 276 -3.66 -24.88 3.36
N LEU A 277 -3.51 -23.57 3.12
CA LEU A 277 -2.77 -23.05 1.98
C LEU A 277 -1.25 -23.00 2.24
N LEU A 278 -0.85 -23.02 3.52
CA LEU A 278 0.51 -22.80 3.97
C LEU A 278 1.25 -24.11 4.19
N HIS A 279 2.34 -24.30 3.47
CA HIS A 279 3.27 -25.42 3.66
C HIS A 279 3.99 -25.33 5.02
N ASP A 280 4.19 -24.12 5.53
CA ASP A 280 4.85 -23.89 6.82
C ASP A 280 3.86 -23.78 8.00
N SER A 281 2.60 -24.19 7.82
CA SER A 281 1.63 -24.29 8.93
C SER A 281 2.19 -25.14 10.07
N MET A 282 1.88 -24.76 11.31
CA MET A 282 2.37 -25.47 12.50
C MET A 282 1.73 -26.84 12.73
N ILE A 283 0.56 -27.05 12.12
CA ILE A 283 -0.18 -28.31 12.14
C ILE A 283 0.14 -29.03 10.84
N SER A 284 0.92 -30.10 10.93
CA SER A 284 1.42 -30.88 9.79
C SER A 284 0.30 -31.49 8.94
N GLU A 285 -0.78 -31.94 9.58
CA GLU A 285 -1.90 -32.65 8.96
C GLU A 285 -2.65 -31.78 7.96
N ILE A 286 -2.78 -30.48 8.25
CA ILE A 286 -3.41 -29.52 7.33
C ILE A 286 -2.41 -28.86 6.39
N ALA A 287 -1.12 -28.90 6.71
CA ALA A 287 -0.04 -28.36 5.90
C ALA A 287 0.34 -29.27 4.71
N SER A 288 -0.08 -30.53 4.71
CA SER A 288 0.34 -31.55 3.72
C SER A 288 0.12 -31.12 2.27
N ASP A 289 -0.97 -30.40 2.01
CA ASP A 289 -1.32 -29.90 0.68
C ASP A 289 -0.98 -28.40 0.53
N GLY A 290 -0.27 -27.80 1.47
CA GLY A 290 0.10 -26.39 1.45
C GLY A 290 1.09 -26.09 0.32
N ILE A 291 0.83 -25.04 -0.46
CA ILE A 291 1.64 -24.68 -1.64
C ILE A 291 2.33 -23.32 -1.50
N LEU A 292 1.96 -22.55 -0.47
CA LEU A 292 2.56 -21.25 -0.20
C LEU A 292 3.39 -21.28 1.09
N ILE A 293 4.36 -20.40 1.17
CA ILE A 293 5.16 -20.15 2.38
C ILE A 293 5.12 -18.67 2.76
N ASP A 294 5.05 -18.40 4.05
CA ASP A 294 5.13 -17.05 4.61
C ASP A 294 6.57 -16.53 4.59
N THR A 295 6.83 -15.56 3.71
CA THR A 295 8.18 -14.99 3.50
C THR A 295 8.75 -14.39 4.78
N THR A 296 7.93 -13.69 5.56
CA THR A 296 8.37 -13.02 6.78
C THR A 296 8.68 -14.04 7.87
N ARG A 297 7.84 -15.08 8.05
CA ARG A 297 8.13 -16.15 9.04
C ARG A 297 9.30 -17.03 8.62
N LEU A 298 9.55 -17.20 7.32
CA LEU A 298 10.74 -17.90 6.83
C LEU A 298 12.03 -17.13 7.21
N ILE A 299 12.08 -15.82 6.95
CA ILE A 299 13.30 -15.02 7.16
C ILE A 299 13.48 -14.60 8.63
N GLN A 300 12.43 -14.09 9.27
CA GLN A 300 12.47 -13.61 10.66
C GLN A 300 12.35 -14.77 11.68
N THR A 301 12.12 -15.99 11.18
CA THR A 301 11.91 -17.22 11.94
C THR A 301 10.68 -17.17 12.85
N ARG A 302 10.34 -18.31 13.45
CA ARG A 302 9.32 -18.38 14.50
C ARG A 302 9.80 -17.88 15.87
N LYS A 303 11.10 -17.56 16.02
CA LYS A 303 11.62 -17.03 17.30
C LYS A 303 11.06 -15.64 17.62
N ARG A 304 10.88 -14.77 16.62
CA ARG A 304 10.45 -13.38 16.82
C ARG A 304 8.95 -13.30 17.13
N LEU A 305 8.62 -12.82 18.32
CA LEU A 305 7.24 -12.52 18.74
C LEU A 305 6.83 -11.09 18.36
N LYS A 306 5.54 -10.79 18.55
CA LYS A 306 4.94 -9.44 18.43
C LYS A 306 5.17 -8.77 17.06
N MET A 307 5.12 -9.56 16.00
CA MET A 307 5.24 -9.10 14.61
C MET A 307 3.91 -8.59 14.05
N TYR A 308 3.25 -7.69 14.76
CA TYR A 308 1.93 -7.18 14.37
C TYR A 308 2.02 -6.20 13.20
N THR A 309 1.01 -6.21 12.34
CA THR A 309 0.90 -5.34 11.17
C THR A 309 -0.27 -4.38 11.26
N VAL A 310 -1.23 -4.59 12.16
CA VAL A 310 -2.38 -3.72 12.41
C VAL A 310 -2.59 -3.46 13.90
N TRP A 311 -2.97 -2.22 14.23
CA TRP A 311 -3.27 -1.79 15.60
C TRP A 311 -4.55 -0.97 15.68
N ASN A 312 -5.27 -1.08 16.80
CA ASN A 312 -6.50 -0.33 17.00
C ASN A 312 -6.19 1.15 17.29
N THR A 313 -6.62 2.02 16.38
CA THR A 313 -6.40 3.48 16.48
C THR A 313 -7.23 4.14 17.57
N LEU A 314 -8.45 3.68 17.82
CA LEU A 314 -9.32 4.21 18.88
C LEU A 314 -8.74 3.95 20.27
N LYS A 315 -8.14 2.77 20.47
CA LYS A 315 -7.46 2.37 21.70
C LYS A 315 -5.98 2.80 21.75
N ASN A 316 -5.45 3.41 20.68
CA ASN A 316 -4.05 3.85 20.54
C ASN A 316 -3.01 2.74 20.83
N THR A 317 -3.29 1.51 20.40
CA THR A 317 -2.54 0.32 20.83
C THR A 317 -1.19 0.14 20.12
N ARG A 318 -0.92 0.91 19.06
CA ARG A 318 0.36 0.86 18.31
C ARG A 318 1.56 1.21 19.19
N SER A 319 1.40 2.18 20.10
CA SER A 319 2.48 2.66 20.98
C SER A 319 2.98 1.62 21.99
N VAL A 320 2.13 0.66 22.35
CA VAL A 320 2.45 -0.46 23.25
C VAL A 320 2.60 -1.79 22.50
N ASN A 321 2.63 -1.73 21.16
CA ASN A 321 2.66 -2.88 20.26
C ASN A 321 1.62 -3.96 20.59
N TYR A 322 0.37 -3.57 20.81
CA TYR A 322 -0.76 -4.48 21.02
C TYR A 322 -1.62 -4.53 19.75
N GLY A 323 -1.50 -5.61 18.98
CA GLY A 323 -2.09 -5.70 17.65
C GLY A 323 -2.24 -7.12 17.13
N SER A 324 -2.43 -7.21 15.82
CA SER A 324 -2.55 -8.47 15.08
C SER A 324 -1.65 -8.44 13.85
N ARG A 325 -1.24 -9.61 13.38
CA ARG A 325 -0.61 -9.77 12.07
C ARG A 325 -1.61 -10.36 11.08
N ILE A 326 -1.99 -9.56 10.09
CA ILE A 326 -2.98 -9.95 9.06
C ILE A 326 -2.55 -9.58 7.63
N ASP A 327 -1.42 -8.87 7.49
CA ASP A 327 -0.83 -8.50 6.22
C ASP A 327 0.32 -9.45 5.90
N PHE A 328 0.32 -10.01 4.68
CA PHE A 328 1.26 -11.06 4.29
C PHE A 328 1.81 -10.84 2.89
N ILE A 329 3.04 -11.34 2.68
CA ILE A 329 3.55 -11.74 1.37
C ILE A 329 3.85 -13.23 1.46
N LEU A 330 3.10 -14.01 0.71
CA LEU A 330 3.18 -15.45 0.61
C LEU A 330 3.64 -15.84 -0.79
N ILE A 331 4.54 -16.81 -0.89
CA ILE A 331 5.09 -17.21 -2.20
C ILE A 331 4.96 -18.71 -2.41
N GLY A 332 4.86 -19.13 -3.68
CA GLY A 332 4.94 -20.55 -4.04
C GLY A 332 6.29 -21.15 -3.65
N LEU A 333 6.31 -22.44 -3.34
CA LEU A 333 7.52 -23.14 -2.86
C LEU A 333 8.72 -23.02 -3.82
N VAL A 334 8.46 -22.96 -5.13
CA VAL A 334 9.49 -22.79 -6.18
C VAL A 334 10.26 -21.46 -6.09
N LEU A 335 9.75 -20.48 -5.34
CA LEU A 335 10.39 -19.19 -5.10
C LEU A 335 11.10 -19.12 -3.74
N LYS A 336 11.00 -20.15 -2.88
CA LYS A 336 11.53 -20.15 -1.51
C LYS A 336 13.01 -19.77 -1.46
N ASP A 337 13.84 -20.41 -2.28
CA ASP A 337 15.30 -20.19 -2.29
C ASP A 337 15.71 -18.87 -3.00
N LYS A 338 14.73 -18.09 -3.47
CA LYS A 338 14.96 -16.79 -4.11
C LYS A 338 14.76 -15.61 -3.16
N ILE A 339 14.25 -15.83 -1.95
CA ILE A 339 14.08 -14.77 -0.96
C ILE A 339 15.45 -14.36 -0.41
N GLU A 340 15.74 -13.06 -0.46
CA GLU A 340 16.94 -12.48 0.15
C GLU A 340 16.64 -11.76 1.47
N ALA A 341 15.47 -11.12 1.59
CA ALA A 341 15.03 -10.46 2.81
C ALA A 341 13.51 -10.42 2.89
N ALA A 342 12.95 -10.41 4.10
CA ALA A 342 11.54 -10.13 4.33
C ALA A 342 11.32 -9.68 5.77
N ASP A 343 10.50 -8.65 5.97
CA ASP A 343 10.12 -8.16 7.30
C ASP A 343 8.85 -7.29 7.25
N ILE A 344 8.33 -6.96 8.42
CA ILE A 344 7.36 -5.90 8.65
C ILE A 344 8.07 -4.55 8.86
N LEU A 345 7.38 -3.45 8.53
CA LEU A 345 7.91 -2.08 8.70
C LEU A 345 7.09 -1.28 9.74
N PRO A 346 7.04 -1.69 11.01
CA PRO A 346 6.17 -1.11 12.04
C PRO A 346 6.46 0.37 12.35
N GLN A 347 7.64 0.87 11.98
CA GLN A 347 8.02 2.27 12.07
C GLN A 347 7.33 3.17 11.03
N VAL A 348 6.83 2.61 9.93
CA VAL A 348 6.16 3.36 8.87
C VAL A 348 4.73 3.68 9.30
N MET A 349 4.49 4.95 9.63
CA MET A 349 3.17 5.48 9.95
C MET A 349 2.34 5.70 8.67
N GLY A 350 1.15 6.30 8.77
CA GLY A 350 0.32 6.58 7.59
C GLY A 350 -1.03 5.89 7.60
N SER A 351 -1.10 4.76 8.29
CA SER A 351 -2.27 3.89 8.41
C SER A 351 -2.32 3.29 9.82
N ASP A 352 -3.45 2.68 10.17
CA ASP A 352 -3.56 1.74 11.27
C ASP A 352 -2.80 0.44 11.01
N HIS A 353 -2.40 0.19 9.76
CA HIS A 353 -1.48 -0.86 9.39
C HIS A 353 -0.03 -0.36 9.25
N CYS A 354 0.91 -1.28 9.13
CA CYS A 354 2.25 -1.03 8.60
C CYS A 354 2.51 -1.86 7.33
N PRO A 355 3.44 -1.44 6.47
CA PRO A 355 3.83 -2.23 5.31
C PRO A 355 4.53 -3.55 5.69
N VAL A 356 4.45 -4.52 4.78
CA VAL A 356 5.24 -5.76 4.79
C VAL A 356 5.99 -5.85 3.47
N PHE A 357 7.26 -6.25 3.50
CA PHE A 357 8.08 -6.39 2.29
C PHE A 357 8.76 -7.75 2.20
N ALA A 358 9.06 -8.15 0.95
CA ALA A 358 9.91 -9.28 0.63
C ALA A 358 10.76 -8.95 -0.60
N ASP A 359 12.04 -9.22 -0.50
CA ASP A 359 13.04 -9.03 -1.56
C ASP A 359 13.33 -10.40 -2.17
N LEU A 360 13.06 -10.56 -3.47
CA LEU A 360 13.23 -11.82 -4.20
C LEU A 360 14.09 -11.62 -5.45
N LYS A 361 15.01 -12.54 -5.70
CA LYS A 361 15.71 -12.63 -6.99
C LYS A 361 14.78 -13.18 -8.06
N LEU A 362 14.43 -12.35 -9.05
CA LEU A 362 13.70 -12.81 -10.23
C LEU A 362 14.66 -12.95 -11.41
N GLN A 363 14.54 -14.07 -12.13
CA GLN A 363 15.33 -14.35 -13.33
C GLN A 363 14.37 -14.51 -14.52
N SER A 364 14.83 -14.12 -15.70
CA SER A 364 14.11 -14.40 -16.95
C SER A 364 13.93 -15.90 -17.14
N SER A 365 12.71 -16.32 -17.50
CA SER A 365 12.45 -17.67 -17.98
C SER A 365 13.31 -17.89 -19.23
N GLY A 366 14.17 -18.91 -19.27
CA GLY A 366 15.13 -19.16 -20.35
C GLY A 366 14.54 -19.54 -21.73
N GLN A 367 13.39 -19.00 -22.12
CA GLN A 367 12.81 -19.20 -23.44
C GLN A 367 13.16 -18.04 -24.37
N ASN A 368 13.98 -18.37 -25.38
CA ASN A 368 14.25 -17.68 -26.64
C ASN A 368 14.08 -16.16 -26.68
N GLU A 369 15.20 -15.49 -26.95
CA GLU A 369 15.44 -14.08 -27.26
C GLU A 369 14.67 -13.54 -28.50
N LYS A 370 13.41 -13.92 -28.71
CA LYS A 370 12.54 -13.14 -29.58
C LYS A 370 12.08 -11.94 -28.78
N LYS A 371 12.48 -10.74 -29.23
CA LYS A 371 12.03 -9.44 -28.70
C LYS A 371 10.49 -9.41 -28.73
N LEU A 372 9.84 -9.89 -27.67
CA LEU A 372 8.39 -9.90 -27.54
C LEU A 372 7.96 -8.44 -27.46
N VAL A 373 7.24 -7.97 -28.48
CA VAL A 373 6.57 -6.67 -28.41
C VAL A 373 5.35 -6.84 -27.52
N ILE A 374 5.57 -6.75 -26.21
CA ILE A 374 4.52 -6.90 -25.21
C ILE A 374 3.69 -5.62 -25.20
N LYS A 375 2.43 -5.73 -25.62
CA LYS A 375 1.46 -4.65 -25.45
C LYS A 375 0.91 -4.74 -24.03
N LEU A 376 1.01 -3.64 -23.30
CA LEU A 376 0.50 -3.55 -21.94
C LEU A 376 -1.00 -3.94 -21.88
N PRO A 377 -1.44 -4.71 -20.87
CA PRO A 377 -2.82 -5.20 -20.81
C PRO A 377 -3.86 -4.08 -20.79
N LYS A 378 -5.03 -4.35 -21.37
CA LYS A 378 -6.16 -3.39 -21.38
C LYS A 378 -6.68 -3.04 -19.99
N PHE A 379 -6.38 -3.87 -19.00
CA PHE A 379 -6.71 -3.61 -17.60
C PHE A 379 -5.86 -2.49 -16.97
N GLU A 380 -4.72 -2.11 -17.57
CA GLU A 380 -3.94 -1.00 -17.05
C GLU A 380 -4.78 0.29 -16.97
N ALA A 381 -4.65 1.03 -15.88
CA ALA A 381 -5.55 2.10 -15.48
C ALA A 381 -5.77 3.16 -16.58
N ARG A 382 -4.74 3.45 -17.40
CA ARG A 382 -4.83 4.39 -18.52
C ARG A 382 -5.83 3.93 -19.59
N TYR A 383 -5.90 2.62 -19.84
CA TYR A 383 -6.81 2.04 -20.82
C TYR A 383 -8.18 1.80 -20.21
N LYS A 384 -8.25 1.11 -19.06
CA LYS A 384 -9.53 0.76 -18.41
C LYS A 384 -10.38 2.00 -18.10
N TYR A 385 -9.76 3.08 -17.65
CA TYR A 385 -10.47 4.29 -17.25
C TYR A 385 -10.43 5.40 -18.31
N GLY A 386 -9.95 5.12 -19.53
CA GLY A 386 -9.96 6.09 -20.63
C GLY A 386 -9.12 7.34 -20.34
N LEU A 387 -8.00 7.19 -19.63
CA LEU A 387 -7.18 8.32 -19.20
C LEU A 387 -6.21 8.82 -20.29
N ILE A 388 -6.26 8.22 -21.48
CA ILE A 388 -5.52 8.65 -22.66
C ILE A 388 -6.29 9.83 -23.26
N HIS A 389 -6.01 11.03 -22.79
CA HIS A 389 -6.38 12.24 -23.50
C HIS A 389 -5.15 12.61 -24.30
N GLY A 390 -5.25 12.54 -25.64
CA GLY A 390 -4.21 13.06 -26.51
C GLY A 390 -3.95 14.52 -26.15
N ASN A 391 -2.70 14.95 -26.22
CA ASN A 391 -2.38 16.35 -26.11
C ASN A 391 -3.25 17.09 -27.12
N ILE A 392 -4.11 18.01 -26.68
CA ILE A 392 -4.97 18.77 -27.59
C ILE A 392 -4.10 19.50 -28.65
N LEU A 393 -2.87 19.85 -28.29
CA LEU A 393 -1.83 20.38 -29.17
C LEU A 393 -1.46 19.46 -30.34
N GLU A 394 -1.49 18.13 -30.17
CA GLU A 394 -1.18 17.18 -31.26
C GLU A 394 -2.33 17.09 -32.27
N MET A 395 -3.57 17.39 -31.87
CA MET A 395 -4.72 17.48 -32.79
C MET A 395 -4.69 18.76 -33.63
N PHE A 396 -4.14 19.86 -33.10
CA PHE A 396 -3.99 21.12 -33.84
C PHE A 396 -2.69 21.20 -34.68
N GLY A 397 -1.70 20.34 -34.41
CA GLY A 397 -0.42 20.31 -35.13
C GLY A 397 -0.43 19.63 -36.50
N LYS A 398 -1.56 19.07 -36.96
CA LYS A 398 -1.64 18.30 -38.22
C LYS A 398 -2.51 18.92 -39.32
N ASN A 399 -2.71 20.24 -39.31
CA ASN A 399 -3.26 20.98 -40.45
C ASN A 399 -2.30 22.07 -40.95
N GLY A 400 -1.05 21.69 -41.24
CA GLY A 400 -0.13 22.48 -42.05
C GLY A 400 -0.34 22.20 -43.54
N LYS A 401 -1.45 22.66 -44.13
CA LYS A 401 -1.55 22.74 -45.59
C LYS A 401 -0.68 23.91 -46.06
N SER A 402 0.41 23.56 -46.73
CA SER A 402 1.11 24.29 -47.79
C SER A 402 0.55 25.69 -48.10
N LEU A 403 1.26 26.73 -47.64
CA LEU A 403 1.09 28.09 -48.15
C LEU A 403 1.52 28.13 -49.62
N SER A 404 0.57 28.36 -50.53
CA SER A 404 0.86 28.92 -51.85
C SER A 404 0.50 30.41 -51.84
N THR A 405 1.50 31.21 -52.20
CA THR A 405 1.49 32.65 -52.37
C THR A 405 0.52 33.07 -53.48
N LYS A 406 -0.49 33.90 -53.17
CA LYS A 406 -1.00 34.92 -54.10
C LYS A 406 -1.40 36.19 -53.36
N VAL A 407 -0.80 37.29 -53.83
CA VAL A 407 -1.01 38.68 -53.45
C VAL A 407 -2.35 39.18 -53.99
N ALA A 408 -3.15 39.89 -53.18
CA ALA A 408 -4.14 40.86 -53.65
C ALA A 408 -4.51 41.89 -52.56
N THR A 409 -3.90 43.06 -52.70
CA THR A 409 -4.42 44.43 -52.50
C THR A 409 -5.69 44.71 -51.67
N LYS A 410 -5.47 45.51 -50.61
CA LYS A 410 -6.27 46.64 -50.05
C LYS A 410 -7.78 46.72 -50.37
N LYS A 411 -8.57 46.90 -49.30
CA LYS A 411 -9.38 48.13 -49.11
C LYS A 411 -9.78 48.35 -47.65
N SER A 412 -9.83 49.64 -47.33
CA SER A 412 -10.03 50.33 -46.07
C SER A 412 -11.49 50.48 -45.66
N SER A 413 -11.75 50.55 -44.35
CA SER A 413 -12.64 51.58 -43.79
C SER A 413 -12.38 51.76 -42.29
N LEU A 414 -12.12 53.02 -41.91
CA LEU A 414 -12.04 53.52 -40.54
C LEU A 414 -13.46 53.75 -39.98
N SER A 415 -13.63 53.55 -38.67
CA SER A 415 -14.40 54.50 -37.85
C SER A 415 -13.85 54.58 -36.40
N ASN A 416 -13.27 55.76 -36.13
CA ASN A 416 -13.14 56.53 -34.87
C ASN A 416 -14.19 56.23 -33.78
N LYS A 417 -14.02 56.38 -32.45
CA LYS A 417 -13.15 57.22 -31.56
C LYS A 417 -13.43 56.77 -30.08
N THR A 418 -12.45 56.39 -29.24
CA THR A 418 -11.81 57.11 -28.08
C THR A 418 -12.60 57.15 -26.72
N PRO A 419 -12.03 57.54 -25.56
CA PRO A 419 -11.40 56.63 -24.56
C PRO A 419 -11.74 56.98 -23.06
N GLY A 420 -11.16 56.26 -22.10
CA GLY A 420 -11.19 56.62 -20.66
C GLY A 420 -10.22 55.76 -19.83
N VAL A 421 -8.93 56.13 -19.74
CA VAL A 421 -8.23 56.80 -18.62
C VAL A 421 -7.80 55.87 -17.45
N HIS A 422 -6.47 55.82 -17.30
CA HIS A 422 -5.63 55.24 -16.25
C HIS A 422 -5.76 55.89 -14.87
N LYS A 423 -5.28 55.18 -13.82
CA LYS A 423 -4.31 55.76 -12.87
C LYS A 423 -3.39 54.71 -12.23
N GLN A 424 -2.10 55.06 -12.22
CA GLN A 424 -0.91 54.40 -11.66
C GLN A 424 -0.38 55.25 -10.49
N LEU A 425 0.55 54.69 -9.70
CA LEU A 425 1.71 55.30 -8.97
C LEU A 425 1.88 54.56 -7.62
N ASP A 426 3.02 54.24 -7.00
CA ASP A 426 4.48 54.08 -7.25
C ASP A 426 5.21 54.42 -5.92
N LEU A 427 6.06 53.48 -5.46
CA LEU A 427 7.38 53.58 -4.77
C LEU A 427 7.78 54.70 -3.79
N ILE A 428 8.41 54.32 -2.64
CA ILE A 428 9.49 55.05 -1.91
C ILE A 428 10.48 54.05 -1.22
N ASN A 429 11.76 54.45 -1.08
CA ASN A 429 13.01 53.71 -0.76
C ASN A 429 13.65 53.97 0.65
N SER A 430 14.29 52.93 1.25
CA SER A 430 15.61 52.81 1.99
C SER A 430 15.94 53.64 3.29
N PRO A 431 17.07 53.49 4.07
CA PRO A 431 18.28 52.59 4.03
C PRO A 431 18.99 52.11 5.39
N THR A 432 20.09 51.32 5.27
CA THR A 432 21.32 51.10 6.16
C THR A 432 21.24 50.22 7.45
N ALA A 433 22.25 49.50 8.01
CA ALA A 433 23.74 49.44 7.95
C ALA A 433 24.31 48.05 8.45
N ARG A 434 25.64 47.83 8.37
CA ARG A 434 26.42 46.60 8.72
C ARG A 434 27.63 46.97 9.61
N PRO A 435 28.17 46.07 10.48
CA PRO A 435 29.63 46.04 10.75
C PRO A 435 30.27 44.62 10.77
N LYS A 436 31.62 44.59 10.88
CA LYS A 436 32.60 43.50 10.61
C LYS A 436 33.24 42.84 11.87
N ASP A 437 33.88 41.68 11.62
CA ASP A 437 35.07 40.99 12.21
C ASP A 437 35.03 40.20 13.55
N GLY A 438 35.66 39.01 13.55
CA GLY A 438 36.14 38.26 14.74
C GLY A 438 36.08 36.71 14.64
N ASP A 439 37.22 36.04 14.80
CA ASP A 439 37.52 34.61 14.52
C ASP A 439 37.34 33.63 15.72
N LYS A 440 37.28 32.32 15.41
CA LYS A 440 37.52 31.08 16.21
C LYS A 440 36.38 30.23 16.82
N SER A 441 36.66 28.92 16.70
CA SER A 441 36.13 27.69 17.32
C SER A 441 34.85 27.05 16.77
N THR A 442 35.10 26.05 15.93
CA THR A 442 34.21 25.02 15.40
C THR A 442 33.72 24.04 16.48
N THR A 443 32.58 23.41 16.21
CA THR A 443 32.07 22.10 16.71
C THR A 443 30.94 22.02 17.76
N GLU A 444 30.43 23.11 18.35
CA GLU A 444 29.28 23.00 19.31
C GLU A 444 27.99 23.78 18.92
N ILE A 445 27.98 24.50 17.79
CA ILE A 445 26.91 25.47 17.50
C ILE A 445 25.74 24.91 16.64
N LYS A 446 25.90 23.75 15.98
CA LYS A 446 24.87 23.24 15.05
C LYS A 446 23.60 22.67 15.72
N ASP A 447 23.71 22.09 16.92
CA ASP A 447 22.53 21.58 17.63
C ASP A 447 21.72 22.69 18.32
N ASN A 448 22.36 23.78 18.73
CA ASN A 448 21.67 24.93 19.34
C ASN A 448 20.95 25.83 18.29
N LEU A 449 21.38 25.82 17.03
CA LEU A 449 20.73 26.61 15.95
C LEU A 449 19.38 26.02 15.48
N LEU A 450 19.22 24.68 15.49
CA LEU A 450 17.94 24.03 15.17
C LEU A 450 16.89 24.19 16.29
N ILE A 451 17.35 24.31 17.54
CA ILE A 451 16.48 24.53 18.71
C ILE A 451 15.99 25.99 18.75
N THR A 452 16.88 26.95 18.48
CA THR A 452 16.57 28.38 18.52
C THR A 452 15.64 28.86 17.39
N HIS A 453 15.68 28.24 16.20
CA HIS A 453 14.75 28.58 15.12
C HIS A 453 13.31 28.07 15.34
N LYS A 454 13.11 27.00 16.12
CA LYS A 454 11.77 26.55 16.58
C LYS A 454 11.25 27.42 17.73
N GLN A 455 12.12 27.87 18.63
CA GLN A 455 11.74 28.75 19.75
C GLN A 455 11.30 30.15 19.29
N LYS A 456 11.86 30.69 18.19
CA LYS A 456 11.51 32.02 17.68
C LYS A 456 10.11 32.13 17.04
N ILE A 457 9.44 31.03 16.74
CA ILE A 457 8.11 31.05 16.08
C ILE A 457 6.98 30.56 17.00
N PHE A 458 7.26 29.73 18.02
CA PHE A 458 6.22 29.05 18.81
C PHE A 458 6.42 29.05 20.33
N GLY A 459 7.34 29.87 20.86
CA GLY A 459 7.64 29.91 22.30
C GLY A 459 8.39 28.66 22.79
N GLU A 460 8.81 28.68 24.05
CA GLU A 460 9.50 27.54 24.66
C GLU A 460 8.53 26.37 24.91
N THR A 461 8.98 25.14 24.63
CA THR A 461 8.18 23.93 24.92
C THR A 461 7.99 23.79 26.43
N PRO A 462 6.75 23.84 26.96
CA PRO A 462 6.54 23.81 28.39
C PRO A 462 6.85 22.42 28.98
N LEU A 463 7.24 22.41 30.24
CA LEU A 463 7.44 21.19 31.01
C LEU A 463 6.11 20.77 31.65
N CYS A 464 5.80 19.47 31.59
CA CYS A 464 4.70 18.91 32.36
C CYS A 464 5.08 18.78 33.85
N LYS A 465 4.14 18.38 34.71
CA LYS A 465 4.37 18.25 36.16
C LYS A 465 5.46 17.23 36.54
N HIS A 466 5.86 16.35 35.62
CA HIS A 466 6.99 15.42 35.78
C HIS A 466 8.35 16.00 35.39
N GLY A 467 8.43 17.28 35.01
CA GLY A 467 9.66 17.90 34.50
C GLY A 467 10.05 17.46 33.07
N LEU A 468 9.20 16.69 32.38
CA LEU A 468 9.41 16.25 31.00
C LEU A 468 8.84 17.27 30.00
N LYS A 469 9.52 17.47 28.86
CA LYS A 469 9.01 18.30 27.75
C LYS A 469 7.67 17.77 27.23
N ALA A 470 6.66 18.64 27.19
CA ALA A 470 5.33 18.30 26.70
C ALA A 470 5.33 18.03 25.19
N ILE A 471 4.34 17.26 24.71
CA ILE A 471 4.16 16.96 23.30
C ILE A 471 3.04 17.82 22.70
N SER A 472 3.25 18.36 21.49
CA SER A 472 2.26 19.16 20.78
C SER A 472 1.25 18.26 20.06
N ARG A 473 -0.03 18.58 20.18
CA ARG A 473 -1.15 17.96 19.47
C ARG A 473 -2.02 19.04 18.82
N THR A 474 -2.84 18.63 17.86
CA THR A 474 -3.78 19.51 17.17
C THR A 474 -5.20 19.14 17.55
N SER A 475 -5.99 20.13 17.96
CA SER A 475 -7.38 19.98 18.35
C SER A 475 -8.24 19.63 17.15
N LYS A 476 -9.08 18.61 17.34
CA LYS A 476 -10.08 18.14 16.37
C LYS A 476 -11.51 18.44 16.82
N THR A 477 -11.69 19.22 17.89
CA THR A 477 -13.01 19.58 18.40
C THR A 477 -13.64 20.67 17.53
N ALA A 478 -14.97 20.65 17.40
CA ALA A 478 -15.70 21.64 16.59
C ALA A 478 -15.51 23.08 17.06
N ALA A 479 -15.25 23.27 18.37
CA ALA A 479 -15.03 24.59 18.96
C ALA A 479 -13.63 25.17 18.68
N ASN A 480 -12.62 24.32 18.45
CA ASN A 480 -11.24 24.76 18.23
C ASN A 480 -10.53 23.89 17.18
N PRO A 481 -11.03 23.77 15.94
CA PRO A 481 -10.43 22.92 14.93
C PRO A 481 -9.07 23.48 14.51
N GLY A 482 -8.05 22.64 14.47
CA GLY A 482 -6.71 23.04 14.00
C GLY A 482 -5.85 23.79 15.02
N LYS A 483 -6.40 24.20 16.19
CA LYS A 483 -5.60 24.84 17.24
C LYS A 483 -4.65 23.83 17.90
N ARG A 484 -3.41 24.25 18.14
CA ARG A 484 -2.39 23.39 18.76
C ARG A 484 -2.41 23.53 20.27
N PHE A 485 -2.11 22.45 20.97
CA PHE A 485 -2.01 22.41 22.42
C PHE A 485 -0.93 21.41 22.85
N TRP A 486 -0.38 21.61 24.04
CA TRP A 486 0.65 20.78 24.66
C TRP A 486 0.02 19.86 25.69
N VAL A 487 0.43 18.59 25.72
CA VAL A 487 0.03 17.64 26.75
C VAL A 487 1.21 16.84 27.29
N CYS A 488 1.04 16.26 28.48
CA CYS A 488 2.00 15.31 29.02
C CYS A 488 2.25 14.14 28.04
N LYS A 489 3.51 13.72 27.91
CA LYS A 489 3.93 12.61 27.04
C LYS A 489 3.48 11.24 27.54
N LEU A 490 3.27 11.09 28.85
CA LEU A 490 2.87 9.83 29.49
C LEU A 490 1.38 9.52 29.25
N PRO A 491 1.00 8.24 29.11
CA PRO A 491 -0.37 7.80 28.82
C PRO A 491 -1.32 8.04 30.01
N LYS A 492 -2.63 8.17 29.76
CA LYS A 492 -3.61 8.29 30.86
C LYS A 492 -3.67 6.96 31.64
N GLY A 493 -3.65 7.06 32.97
CA GLY A 493 -3.73 5.93 33.91
C GLY A 493 -4.47 6.36 35.19
N SER A 494 -4.51 5.48 36.20
CA SER A 494 -5.12 5.80 37.50
C SER A 494 -4.34 6.90 38.23
N SER A 495 -4.98 7.59 39.19
CA SER A 495 -4.35 8.68 39.96
C SER A 495 -3.19 8.24 40.85
N GLU A 496 -3.03 6.93 41.05
CA GLU A 496 -2.01 6.31 41.89
C GLU A 496 -0.78 5.81 41.09
N ASP A 497 -0.88 5.80 39.74
CA ASP A 497 0.20 5.35 38.87
C ASP A 497 1.19 6.50 38.55
N ILE A 498 2.39 6.41 39.11
CA ILE A 498 3.47 7.39 38.90
C ILE A 498 3.94 7.44 37.43
N SER A 499 3.66 6.39 36.64
CA SER A 499 3.97 6.33 35.20
C SER A 499 2.84 6.90 34.31
N ALA A 500 1.71 7.29 34.92
CA ALA A 500 0.58 7.87 34.22
C ALA A 500 0.73 9.37 33.95
N SER A 501 -0.09 9.88 33.03
CA SER A 501 -0.16 11.27 32.64
C SER A 501 -0.51 12.17 33.82
N CYS A 502 0.27 13.23 34.07
CA CYS A 502 -0.05 14.20 35.12
C CYS A 502 -1.21 15.16 34.76
N GLY A 503 -1.94 14.86 33.67
CA GLY A 503 -3.02 15.70 33.15
C GLY A 503 -2.56 17.08 32.65
N PHE A 504 -1.26 17.29 32.41
CA PHE A 504 -0.76 18.58 31.92
C PHE A 504 -1.39 18.92 30.57
N PHE A 505 -1.92 20.14 30.47
CA PHE A 505 -2.55 20.69 29.28
C PHE A 505 -2.26 22.20 29.22
N GLN A 506 -1.83 22.69 28.06
CA GLN A 506 -1.65 24.11 27.81
C GLN A 506 -1.92 24.41 26.33
N TRP A 507 -2.71 25.45 26.03
CA TRP A 507 -2.85 25.91 24.64
C TRP A 507 -1.50 26.44 24.14
N GLY A 508 -1.15 26.07 22.90
CA GLY A 508 0.14 26.39 22.30
C GLY A 508 0.04 27.37 21.14
#